data_AF-A0A536EJ36-F1
#
_entry.id   AF-A0A536EJ36-F1
#
_cell.length_a   1.000
_cell.length_b   1.000
_cell.length_c   1.000
_cell.angle_alpha   90.00
_cell.angle_beta   90.00
_cell.angle_gamma   90.00
#
_symmetry.space_group_name_H-M   'P 1'
#
loop_
_entity.id
_entity.type
_entity.pdbx_description
1 polymer ?
#
loop_
_entity_poly.entity_id
_entity_poly.type
_entity_poly.pdbx_seq_one_letter_code
_entity_poly.pdbx_strand_id
1 'polypeptide(L)'
;GLVARRLREHWATPWVQSFHTLARTKARAGLPLDVVRSRAEEQLIADADRLVAGSVSEAKDLIRLYRAPRDRICVAQPGVDRRLQASGDAAGLRRRLGLEGRRVVLFSGRLEP
;
A
#
# COMPACT_ATOMS: atom_id res chain seq x y z
N GLY A 1 -9.25 -2.75 10.30
CA GLY A 1 -8.50 -2.84 11.56
C GLY A 1 -9.40 -2.84 12.78
N LEU A 2 -9.94 -1.69 13.19
CA LEU A 2 -10.58 -1.55 14.51
C LEU A 2 -11.74 -2.54 14.75
N VAL A 3 -12.56 -2.80 13.72
CA VAL A 3 -13.62 -3.81 13.80
C VAL A 3 -13.04 -5.22 13.96
N ALA A 4 -12.05 -5.60 13.16
CA ALA A 4 -11.40 -6.91 13.26
C ALA A 4 -10.77 -7.14 14.65
N ARG A 5 -10.12 -6.12 15.22
CA ARG A 5 -9.58 -6.16 16.59
C ARG A 5 -10.66 -6.50 17.62
N ARG A 6 -11.83 -5.84 17.55
CA ARG A 6 -12.97 -6.10 18.45
C ARG A 6 -13.57 -7.50 18.24
N LEU A 7 -13.67 -7.95 16.99
CA LEU A 7 -14.22 -9.26 16.67
C LEU A 7 -13.30 -10.41 17.07
N ARG A 8 -11.98 -10.20 17.07
CA ARG A 8 -11.01 -11.20 17.52
C ARG A 8 -11.31 -11.71 18.93
N GLU A 9 -11.67 -10.81 19.85
CA GLU A 9 -12.03 -11.16 21.23
C GLU A 9 -13.30 -12.01 21.30
N HIS A 10 -14.28 -11.74 20.43
CA HIS A 10 -15.57 -12.43 20.42
C HIS A 10 -15.52 -13.79 19.71
N TRP A 11 -14.69 -13.91 18.68
CA TRP A 11 -14.64 -15.10 17.82
C TRP A 11 -13.44 -15.99 18.09
N ALA A 12 -12.48 -15.55 18.92
CA ALA A 12 -11.23 -16.25 19.19
C ALA A 12 -10.44 -16.61 17.91
N THR A 13 -10.59 -15.81 16.85
CA THR A 13 -10.00 -16.06 15.53
C THR A 13 -8.83 -15.10 15.28
N PRO A 14 -7.64 -15.60 14.86
CA PRO A 14 -6.52 -14.75 14.49
C PRO A 14 -6.86 -13.80 13.34
N TRP A 15 -6.28 -12.60 13.34
CA TRP A 15 -6.46 -11.65 12.25
C TRP A 15 -5.13 -11.21 11.64
N VAL A 16 -5.17 -11.05 10.31
CA VAL A 16 -4.05 -10.54 9.51
C VAL A 16 -4.39 -9.14 9.03
N GLN A 17 -3.45 -8.19 9.17
CA GLN A 17 -3.66 -6.79 8.80
C GLN A 17 -2.67 -6.36 7.72
N SER A 18 -3.19 -5.80 6.63
CA SER A 18 -2.43 -5.00 5.68
C SER A 18 -2.82 -3.53 5.79
N PHE A 19 -1.87 -2.61 5.54
CA PHE A 19 -2.15 -1.18 5.51
C PHE A 19 -1.86 -0.66 4.10
N HIS A 20 -2.83 0.00 3.47
CA HIS A 20 -2.61 0.60 2.15
C HIS A 20 -1.67 1.81 2.21
N THR A 21 -1.77 2.62 3.26
CA THR A 21 -0.85 3.71 3.59
C THR A 21 -0.81 3.89 5.10
N LEU A 22 0.26 4.47 5.62
CA LEU A 22 0.45 4.77 7.05
C LEU A 22 0.51 6.28 7.29
N ALA A 23 -0.11 6.75 8.37
CA ALA A 23 -0.10 8.17 8.73
C ALA A 23 1.33 8.72 8.94
N ARG A 24 2.19 7.96 9.64
CA ARG A 24 3.61 8.35 9.87
C ARG A 24 4.42 8.34 8.57
N THR A 25 4.12 7.44 7.61
CA THR A 25 4.77 7.46 6.29
C THR A 25 4.36 8.69 5.49
N LYS A 26 3.06 9.04 5.49
CA LYS A 26 2.57 10.29 4.88
C LYS A 26 3.22 11.53 5.50
N ALA A 27 3.36 11.55 6.83
CA ALA A 27 4.02 12.65 7.52
C ALA A 27 5.50 12.81 7.12
N ARG A 28 6.23 11.68 6.93
CA ARG A 28 7.61 11.72 6.40
C ARG A 28 7.71 12.25 4.97
N ALA A 29 6.64 12.17 4.20
CA ALA A 29 6.54 12.75 2.87
C ALA A 29 6.11 14.25 2.89
N GLY A 30 6.04 14.88 4.07
CA GLY A 30 5.74 16.31 4.21
C GLY A 30 4.27 16.64 4.42
N LEU A 31 3.38 15.65 4.52
CA LEU A 31 1.96 15.88 4.81
C LEU A 31 1.72 16.08 6.32
N PRO A 32 0.67 16.81 6.74
CA PRO A 32 0.31 16.92 8.15
C PRO A 32 0.05 15.55 8.78
N LEU A 33 0.53 15.35 10.02
CA LEU A 33 0.30 14.10 10.75
C LEU A 33 -1.14 14.02 11.25
N ASP A 34 -1.88 13.04 10.75
CA ASP A 34 -3.14 12.63 11.36
C ASP A 34 -2.87 11.82 12.64
N VAL A 35 -2.95 12.50 13.78
CA VAL A 35 -2.64 11.91 15.10
C VAL A 35 -3.65 10.82 15.48
N VAL A 36 -4.92 11.01 15.15
CA VAL A 36 -5.99 10.05 15.49
C VAL A 36 -5.76 8.76 14.73
N ARG A 37 -5.53 8.86 13.42
CA ARG A 37 -5.19 7.71 12.58
C ARG A 37 -3.88 7.06 12.99
N SER A 38 -2.83 7.84 13.29
CA SER A 38 -1.54 7.29 13.71
C SER A 38 -1.66 6.45 15.00
N ARG A 39 -2.48 6.88 15.96
CA ARG A 39 -2.72 6.11 17.20
C ARG A 39 -3.49 4.82 16.93
N ALA A 40 -4.52 4.90 16.09
CA ALA A 40 -5.27 3.71 15.70
C ALA A 40 -4.39 2.70 14.93
N GLU A 41 -3.53 3.16 14.02
CA GLU A 41 -2.58 2.30 13.31
C GLU A 41 -1.59 1.63 14.27
N GLU A 42 -1.05 2.36 15.24
CA GLU A 42 -0.15 1.82 16.26
C GLU A 42 -0.81 0.71 17.09
N GLN A 43 -2.05 0.94 17.53
CA GLN A 43 -2.87 -0.07 18.21
C GLN A 43 -3.16 -1.30 17.36
N LEU A 44 -3.39 -1.12 16.05
CA LEU A 44 -3.65 -2.24 15.15
C LEU A 44 -2.39 -3.05 14.86
N ILE A 45 -1.24 -2.38 14.75
CA ILE A 45 0.06 -3.01 14.51
C ILE A 45 0.50 -3.83 15.72
N ALA A 46 0.28 -3.33 16.93
CA ALA A 46 0.65 -4.01 18.17
C ALA A 46 -0.16 -5.31 18.37
N ASP A 47 -1.45 -5.29 18.05
CA ASP A 47 -2.37 -6.35 18.42
C ASP A 47 -2.60 -7.41 17.33
N ALA A 48 -2.30 -7.09 16.06
CA ALA A 48 -2.49 -8.04 14.95
C ALA A 48 -1.60 -9.29 15.11
N ASP A 49 -2.15 -10.45 14.76
CA ASP A 49 -1.43 -11.72 14.79
C ASP A 49 -0.35 -11.78 13.70
N ARG A 50 -0.67 -11.22 12.52
CA ARG A 50 0.28 -11.04 11.41
C ARG A 50 0.03 -9.73 10.67
N LEU A 51 1.11 -9.19 10.13
CA LEU A 51 1.13 -7.99 9.31
C LEU A 51 1.57 -8.36 7.90
N VAL A 52 0.83 -7.87 6.90
CA VAL A 52 1.20 -8.03 5.48
C VAL A 52 1.63 -6.68 4.93
N ALA A 53 2.88 -6.63 4.48
CA ALA A 53 3.47 -5.50 3.77
C ALA A 53 3.53 -5.81 2.26
N GLY A 54 3.14 -4.84 1.43
CA GLY A 54 3.23 -4.94 -0.03
C GLY A 54 4.66 -4.81 -0.56
N SER A 55 5.62 -4.39 0.26
CA SER A 55 7.02 -4.28 -0.13
C SER A 55 7.97 -4.39 1.06
N VAL A 56 9.25 -4.62 0.78
CA VAL A 56 10.32 -4.56 1.79
C VAL A 56 10.43 -3.15 2.39
N SER A 57 10.10 -2.11 1.63
CA SER A 57 10.10 -0.72 2.13
C SER A 57 9.01 -0.51 3.16
N GLU A 58 7.79 -0.96 2.86
CA GLU A 58 6.67 -0.90 3.82
C GLU A 58 6.96 -1.70 5.09
N ALA A 59 7.56 -2.88 4.98
CA ALA A 59 7.98 -3.65 6.15
C ALA A 59 8.98 -2.87 7.02
N LYS A 60 9.95 -2.18 6.41
CA LYS A 60 10.90 -1.31 7.12
C LYS A 60 10.19 -0.14 7.80
N ASP A 61 9.19 0.45 7.17
CA ASP A 61 8.41 1.53 7.77
C ASP A 61 7.56 1.05 8.95
N LEU A 62 6.92 -0.12 8.87
CA LEU A 62 6.23 -0.74 10.00
C LEU A 62 7.17 -0.93 11.21
N ILE A 63 8.39 -1.43 10.97
CA ILE A 63 9.39 -1.63 12.04
C ILE A 63 9.88 -0.30 12.60
N ARG A 64 10.28 0.64 11.73
CA ARG A 64 10.96 1.87 12.15
C ARG A 64 10.01 2.89 12.73
N LEU A 65 8.84 3.06 12.12
CA LEU A 65 7.88 4.09 12.47
C LEU A 65 6.88 3.62 13.50
N TYR A 66 6.55 2.33 13.55
CA TYR A 66 5.52 1.78 14.45
C TYR A 66 6.03 0.68 15.37
N ARG A 67 7.33 0.37 15.36
CA ARG A 67 7.96 -0.66 16.22
C ARG A 67 7.32 -2.05 16.06
N ALA A 68 6.82 -2.36 14.86
CA ALA A 68 6.24 -3.65 14.55
C ALA A 68 7.25 -4.80 14.77
N PRO A 69 6.85 -5.91 15.45
CA PRO A 69 7.71 -7.09 15.62
C PRO A 69 8.04 -7.73 14.27
N ARG A 70 9.33 -7.97 14.01
CA ARG A 70 9.81 -8.45 12.70
C ARG A 70 9.27 -9.83 12.35
N ASP A 71 9.12 -10.68 13.35
CA ASP A 71 8.60 -12.05 13.27
C ASP A 71 7.10 -12.11 12.91
N ARG A 72 6.36 -10.99 13.04
CA ARG A 72 4.95 -10.90 12.65
C ARG A 72 4.73 -10.36 11.23
N ILE A 73 5.78 -9.88 10.55
CA ILE A 73 5.65 -9.25 9.23
C ILE A 73 5.92 -10.26 8.12
N CYS A 74 4.98 -10.36 7.19
CA CYS A 74 5.14 -11.05 5.91
C CYS A 74 5.16 -10.01 4.78
N VAL A 75 6.11 -10.14 3.85
CA VAL A 75 6.14 -9.32 2.62
C VAL A 75 5.46 -10.10 1.50
N ALA A 76 4.35 -9.57 1.00
CA ALA A 76 3.61 -10.11 -0.13
C ALA A 76 3.47 -9.03 -1.21
N GLN A 77 4.37 -9.06 -2.20
CA GLN A 77 4.37 -8.07 -3.27
C GLN A 77 3.11 -8.22 -4.15
N PRO A 78 2.37 -7.13 -4.41
CA PRO A 78 1.24 -7.18 -5.33
C PRO A 78 1.64 -7.66 -6.72
N GLY A 79 0.77 -8.45 -7.35
CA GLY A 79 0.92 -8.86 -8.74
C GLY A 79 0.40 -7.82 -9.73
N VAL A 80 0.59 -8.12 -11.03
CA VAL A 80 -0.04 -7.39 -12.15
C VAL A 80 -0.97 -8.32 -12.90
N ASP A 81 -2.09 -7.80 -13.41
CA ASP A 81 -2.97 -8.58 -14.29
C ASP A 81 -2.31 -8.74 -15.66
N ARG A 82 -1.85 -9.96 -15.96
CA ARG A 82 -1.19 -10.29 -17.23
C ARG A 82 -2.15 -10.27 -18.42
N ARG A 83 -3.47 -10.35 -18.21
CA ARG A 83 -4.46 -10.27 -19.31
C ARG A 83 -4.50 -8.86 -19.91
N LEU A 84 -4.23 -7.84 -19.08
CA LEU A 84 -4.15 -6.44 -19.51
C LEU A 84 -2.85 -6.11 -20.25
N GLN A 85 -1.85 -7.00 -20.23
CA GLN A 85 -0.62 -6.86 -21.00
C GLN A 85 -0.78 -7.32 -22.47
N ALA A 86 -1.99 -7.69 -22.89
CA ALA A 86 -2.25 -8.02 -24.28
C ALA A 86 -1.94 -6.81 -25.18
N SER A 87 -1.09 -7.06 -26.17
CA SER A 87 -0.60 -6.13 -27.19
C SER A 87 -1.73 -5.37 -27.88
N GLY A 88 -2.12 -4.22 -27.32
CA GLY A 88 -2.97 -3.27 -28.02
C GLY A 88 -2.28 -2.74 -29.29
N ASP A 89 -3.06 -2.35 -30.29
CA ASP A 89 -2.54 -1.66 -31.49
C ASP A 89 -1.93 -0.30 -31.10
N ALA A 90 -0.66 -0.34 -30.68
CA ALA A 90 0.07 0.85 -30.27
C ALA A 90 0.23 1.84 -31.42
N ALA A 91 0.34 1.36 -32.67
CA ALA A 91 0.44 2.22 -33.84
C ALA A 91 -0.87 2.97 -34.10
N GLY A 92 -2.01 2.27 -34.06
CA GLY A 92 -3.34 2.87 -34.17
C GLY A 92 -3.65 3.84 -33.03
N LEU A 93 -3.24 3.53 -31.81
CA LEU A 93 -3.38 4.45 -30.68
C LEU A 93 -2.54 5.72 -30.89
N ARG A 94 -1.30 5.59 -31.35
CA ARG A 94 -0.43 6.73 -31.64
C ARG A 94 -0.99 7.61 -32.76
N ARG A 95 -1.55 7.01 -33.82
CA ARG A 95 -2.30 7.72 -34.87
C ARG A 95 -3.44 8.54 -34.29
N ARG A 96 -4.32 7.89 -33.52
CA ARG A 96 -5.50 8.53 -32.91
C ARG A 96 -5.14 9.68 -31.96
N LEU A 97 -3.99 9.60 -31.30
CA LEU A 97 -3.50 10.63 -30.39
C LEU A 97 -2.58 11.67 -31.08
N GLY A 98 -2.31 11.55 -32.39
CA GLY A 98 -1.42 12.47 -33.12
C GLY A 98 0.07 12.37 -32.69
N LEU A 99 0.48 11.21 -32.19
CA LEU A 99 1.81 10.96 -31.61
C LEU A 99 2.76 10.21 -32.57
N GLU A 100 2.40 10.07 -33.84
CA GLU A 100 3.25 9.42 -34.85
C GLU A 100 4.61 10.10 -34.98
N GLY A 101 5.69 9.32 -35.07
CA GLY A 101 7.06 9.84 -35.16
C GLY A 101 7.59 10.57 -33.93
N ARG A 102 6.77 10.80 -32.88
CA ARG A 102 7.18 11.54 -31.68
C ARG A 102 7.83 10.64 -30.63
N ARG A 103 8.80 11.17 -29.88
CA ARG A 103 9.22 10.56 -28.61
C ARG A 103 8.17 10.92 -27.55
N VAL A 104 7.69 9.93 -26.81
CA VAL A 104 6.58 10.10 -25.84
C VAL A 104 7.09 9.74 -24.46
N VAL A 105 6.85 10.63 -23.49
CA VAL A 105 6.99 10.34 -22.06
C VAL A 105 5.58 10.22 -21.50
N LEU A 106 5.30 9.12 -20.78
CA LEU A 106 3.99 8.84 -20.18
C LEU A 106 4.12 8.88 -18.66
N PHE A 107 3.25 9.65 -18.02
CA PHE A 107 2.97 9.54 -16.60
C PHE A 107 1.59 8.90 -16.43
N SER A 108 1.50 7.86 -15.59
CA SER A 108 0.25 7.22 -15.24
C SER A 108 0.19 7.06 -13.72
N GLY A 109 -0.70 7.82 -13.10
CA GLY A 109 -0.82 7.91 -11.65
C GLY A 109 -1.74 9.06 -11.25
N ARG A 110 -1.99 9.21 -9.95
CA ARG A 110 -2.67 10.38 -9.43
C ARG A 110 -1.71 11.57 -9.46
N LEU A 111 -2.21 12.74 -9.85
CA LEU A 111 -1.48 13.99 -9.79
C LEU A 111 -1.61 14.56 -8.37
N GLU A 112 -0.81 14.03 -7.45
CA GLU A 112 -0.69 14.49 -6.07
C GLU A 112 0.70 15.15 -5.86
N PRO A 113 0.83 16.23 -5.06
CA PRO A 113 2.09 16.96 -4.84
C PRO A 113 3.19 16.16 -4.11
#